data_AF-U6MLV9-F1
#
_entry.id   AF-U6MLV9-F1
#
_cell.length_a   1.000
_cell.length_b   1.000
_cell.length_c   1.000
_cell.angle_alpha   90.00
_cell.angle_beta   90.00
_cell.angle_gamma   90.00
#
_symmetry.space_group_name_H-M   'P 1'
#
loop_
_entity.id
_entity.type
_entity.pdbx_description
1 polymer ?
#
loop_
_entity_poly.entity_id
_entity_poly.type
_entity_poly.pdbx_seq_one_letter_code
_entity_poly.pdbx_strand_id
1 'polypeptide(L)'
;EEQFLLLVEPGEAEEVEAAAAAAAAAEAGSSSKGSHCGKPQAMLLAMALRPLYPIEGSVCCFLAAVAAAAALHLGCIDSEEHNDWVLSIRAVNVSSFPFVEDDADAGLLPLLRTGCLAQSLQLSCDLFVRQQQQQQQKGPWRQQLQQLQNKLRVSCGIECHAMQHHFSGLSARQQQTVFNYLRQTLALPDRLCINWIRHTDDAKHRGSFSSVPSTDAAWLLAAVLSKWRNEEDPLLAARRNAVDALQLLKSLTTASITEKAAALQQLQEGQRLLKWQLAQIFMQMDLLRSSTSQNLLLLTVRHCPPFAACSFYLRLLCVLAAQQQQQQQQQLRGGAPELLPCVLLCLTEGGPPGGPPGGPPGGPRGAPGGPQGGPQQQAFIYCCKLKASSYSPDLFPEVLLAVERLSSSSSSSSSSSSSSSSSSSSSKVVQRDPQDLNLLRLAVPRQGPDVQRLIAALYLEAARKQQDAAGDEDLLEELLPSAAAAAAAAAEEEEEEDEEQQQHEQDSDEEAAAAATEEEEEEEQQQQHEEDTDQEAAAEEAAAEAAAEAAAAADSDTDSDAAANA
;
A
#
# COMPACT_ATOMS: atom_id res chain seq x y z
N GLU A 1 5.65 -33.23 -18.01
CA GLU A 1 5.62 -34.06 -16.79
C GLU A 1 7.01 -34.08 -16.17
N GLU A 2 7.43 -32.98 -15.54
CA GLU A 2 8.59 -32.99 -14.65
C GLU A 2 8.14 -32.29 -13.37
N GLN A 3 7.76 -33.11 -12.39
CA GLN A 3 7.39 -32.68 -11.06
C GLN A 3 8.66 -32.26 -10.33
N PHE A 4 8.92 -30.96 -10.22
CA PHE A 4 9.78 -30.43 -9.17
C PHE A 4 9.03 -30.50 -7.84
N LEU A 5 8.92 -31.72 -7.30
CA LEU A 5 8.73 -31.94 -5.88
C LEU A 5 10.05 -31.55 -5.22
N LEU A 6 10.06 -30.41 -4.52
CA LEU A 6 11.04 -30.16 -3.46
C LEU A 6 10.84 -31.29 -2.44
N LEU A 7 11.62 -32.35 -2.59
CA LEU A 7 11.86 -33.36 -1.58
C LEU A 7 12.66 -32.65 -0.48
N VAL A 8 11.95 -32.13 0.52
CA VAL A 8 12.57 -31.80 1.80
C VAL A 8 13.01 -33.14 2.39
N GLU A 9 14.31 -33.34 2.54
CA GLU A 9 14.80 -34.58 3.14
C GLU A 9 14.29 -34.68 4.58
N PRO A 10 14.01 -35.89 5.11
CA PRO A 10 13.39 -36.06 6.42
C PRO A 10 14.18 -35.47 7.61
N GLY A 11 15.44 -35.06 7.43
CA GLY A 11 16.20 -34.28 8.42
C GLY A 11 16.03 -32.75 8.29
N GLU A 12 15.77 -32.22 7.10
CA GLU A 12 15.53 -30.78 6.86
C GLU A 12 14.15 -30.35 7.37
N ALA A 13 13.18 -31.27 7.44
CA ALA A 13 11.87 -30.99 8.04
C ALA A 13 11.98 -30.69 9.54
N GLU A 14 12.84 -31.42 10.27
CA GLU A 14 13.13 -31.14 11.68
C GLU A 14 13.92 -29.82 11.85
N GLU A 15 14.82 -29.48 10.91
CA GLU A 15 15.53 -28.20 10.95
C GLU A 15 14.63 -27.02 10.61
N VAL A 16 13.68 -27.16 9.68
CA VAL A 16 12.68 -26.13 9.36
C VAL A 16 11.66 -26.00 10.49
N GLU A 17 11.27 -27.10 11.14
CA GLU A 17 10.37 -27.08 12.30
C GLU A 17 11.08 -26.52 13.55
N ALA A 18 12.38 -26.81 13.73
CA ALA A 18 13.22 -26.21 14.75
C ALA A 18 13.53 -24.73 14.48
N ALA A 19 13.71 -24.34 13.22
CA ALA A 19 13.87 -22.93 12.82
C ALA A 19 12.55 -22.16 12.97
N ALA A 20 11.41 -22.78 12.67
CA ALA A 20 10.08 -22.22 12.93
C ALA A 20 9.79 -22.12 14.43
N ALA A 21 10.20 -23.12 15.23
CA ALA A 21 10.11 -23.07 16.69
C ALA A 21 11.07 -22.06 17.31
N ALA A 22 12.27 -21.89 16.75
CA ALA A 22 13.24 -20.87 17.16
C ALA A 22 12.80 -19.46 16.76
N ALA A 23 12.16 -19.29 15.60
CA ALA A 23 11.50 -18.06 15.20
C ALA A 23 10.31 -17.75 16.10
N ALA A 24 9.48 -18.75 16.43
CA ALA A 24 8.39 -18.61 17.40
C ALA A 24 8.89 -18.33 18.83
N ALA A 25 10.05 -18.86 19.22
CA ALA A 25 10.70 -18.59 20.49
C ALA A 25 11.38 -17.21 20.53
N ALA A 26 11.92 -16.74 19.40
CA ALA A 26 12.41 -15.36 19.24
C ALA A 26 11.25 -14.36 19.27
N GLU A 27 10.11 -14.69 18.66
CA GLU A 27 8.85 -13.92 18.80
C GLU A 27 8.31 -13.93 20.24
N ALA A 28 8.44 -15.06 20.97
CA ALA A 28 8.04 -15.15 22.36
C ALA A 28 8.96 -14.37 23.32
N GLY A 29 10.22 -14.12 22.93
CA GLY A 29 11.20 -13.34 23.71
C GLY A 29 11.30 -11.86 23.35
N SER A 30 10.62 -11.41 22.28
CA SER A 30 10.70 -10.04 21.73
C SER A 30 9.37 -9.25 21.85
N SER A 31 8.48 -9.65 22.76
CA SER A 31 7.05 -9.29 22.73
C SER A 31 6.68 -7.86 23.17
N SER A 32 7.56 -6.88 22.97
CA SER A 32 7.25 -5.46 23.23
C SER A 32 7.55 -4.51 22.05
N LYS A 33 8.17 -5.00 20.97
CA LYS A 33 8.65 -4.14 19.87
C LYS A 33 7.70 -4.05 18.68
N GLY A 34 6.61 -4.81 18.66
CA GLY A 34 5.64 -4.84 17.56
C GLY A 34 6.24 -5.22 16.18
N SER A 35 5.42 -5.17 15.13
CA SER A 35 5.83 -5.54 13.77
C SER A 35 5.92 -4.33 12.83
N HIS A 36 6.89 -4.28 11.94
CA HIS A 36 6.98 -3.22 10.93
C HIS A 36 7.48 -3.79 9.60
N CYS A 37 7.17 -3.11 8.50
CA CYS A 37 7.63 -3.52 7.18
C CYS A 37 8.98 -2.85 6.88
N GLY A 38 10.04 -3.64 6.77
CA GLY A 38 11.32 -3.15 6.26
C GLY A 38 11.34 -3.02 4.73
N LYS A 39 12.51 -2.66 4.18
CA LYS A 39 12.74 -2.60 2.73
C LYS A 39 12.45 -3.95 2.06
N PRO A 40 11.83 -4.00 0.87
CA PRO A 40 11.50 -5.23 0.18
C PRO A 40 12.74 -6.09 -0.07
N GLN A 41 12.62 -7.40 0.17
CA GLN A 41 13.71 -8.34 -0.04
C GLN A 41 14.23 -8.35 -1.48
N ALA A 42 13.33 -8.16 -2.47
CA ALA A 42 13.72 -8.05 -3.88
C ALA A 42 14.64 -6.84 -4.15
N MET A 43 14.44 -5.74 -3.43
CA MET A 43 15.32 -4.57 -3.51
C MET A 43 16.69 -4.89 -2.91
N LEU A 44 16.74 -5.48 -1.71
CA LEU A 44 18.00 -5.91 -1.09
C LEU A 44 18.76 -6.90 -1.98
N LEU A 45 18.05 -7.87 -2.58
CA LEU A 45 18.62 -8.83 -3.50
C LEU A 45 19.14 -8.16 -4.77
N ALA A 46 18.40 -7.23 -5.36
CA ALA A 46 18.86 -6.49 -6.54
C ALA A 46 20.13 -5.67 -6.23
N MET A 47 20.23 -5.09 -5.03
CA MET A 47 21.44 -4.37 -4.60
C MET A 47 22.62 -5.32 -4.33
N ALA A 48 22.37 -6.53 -3.81
CA ALA A 48 23.40 -7.54 -3.60
C ALA A 48 23.88 -8.17 -4.92
N LEU A 49 22.97 -8.39 -5.87
CA LEU A 49 23.21 -8.96 -7.19
C LEU A 49 23.70 -7.92 -8.22
N ARG A 50 24.05 -6.70 -7.78
CA ARG A 50 24.66 -5.64 -8.59
C ARG A 50 25.83 -6.07 -9.51
N PRO A 51 26.71 -7.04 -9.17
CA PRO A 51 27.80 -7.42 -10.07
C PRO A 51 27.39 -8.37 -11.22
N LEU A 52 26.11 -8.64 -11.42
CA LEU A 52 25.64 -9.50 -12.51
C LEU A 52 25.65 -8.80 -13.89
N TYR A 53 25.58 -9.61 -14.95
CA TYR A 53 25.52 -9.15 -16.33
C TYR A 53 24.31 -8.21 -16.60
N PRO A 54 24.38 -7.34 -17.64
CA PRO A 54 23.36 -6.30 -17.88
C PRO A 54 21.91 -6.80 -18.05
N ILE A 55 21.72 -8.03 -18.52
CA ILE A 55 20.38 -8.59 -18.76
C ILE A 55 19.72 -8.99 -17.43
N GLU A 56 20.45 -9.73 -16.60
CA GLU A 56 20.03 -10.15 -15.28
C GLU A 56 19.84 -8.93 -14.36
N GLY A 57 20.74 -7.94 -14.47
CA GLY A 57 20.60 -6.65 -13.79
C GLY A 57 19.31 -5.92 -14.17
N SER A 58 18.92 -5.92 -15.45
CA SER A 58 17.65 -5.36 -15.92
C SER A 58 16.45 -6.00 -15.20
N VAL A 59 16.45 -7.35 -15.12
CA VAL A 59 15.37 -8.10 -14.46
C VAL A 59 15.34 -7.78 -12.97
N CYS A 60 16.48 -7.84 -12.28
CA CYS A 60 16.57 -7.55 -10.86
C CYS A 60 16.08 -6.13 -10.52
N CYS A 61 16.49 -5.11 -11.29
CA CYS A 61 16.03 -3.74 -11.08
C CYS A 61 14.52 -3.59 -11.31
N PHE A 62 13.98 -4.20 -12.37
CA PHE A 62 12.53 -4.19 -12.61
C PHE A 62 11.76 -4.87 -11.47
N LEU A 63 12.20 -6.05 -11.01
CA LEU A 63 11.55 -6.77 -9.91
C LEU A 63 11.63 -6.01 -8.58
N ALA A 64 12.74 -5.32 -8.31
CA ALA A 64 12.87 -4.44 -7.15
C ALA A 64 11.85 -3.30 -7.20
N ALA A 65 11.67 -2.66 -8.37
CA ALA A 65 10.68 -1.60 -8.55
C ALA A 65 9.24 -2.12 -8.45
N VAL A 66 8.96 -3.34 -8.94
CA VAL A 66 7.66 -4.00 -8.75
C VAL A 66 7.37 -4.24 -7.27
N ALA A 67 8.37 -4.68 -6.50
CA ALA A 67 8.22 -4.88 -5.06
C ALA A 67 8.02 -3.57 -4.30
N ALA A 68 8.72 -2.50 -4.68
CA ALA A 68 8.50 -1.16 -4.14
C ALA A 68 7.09 -0.65 -4.43
N ALA A 69 6.57 -0.86 -5.66
CA ALA A 69 5.20 -0.51 -6.01
C ALA A 69 4.16 -1.34 -5.25
N ALA A 70 4.42 -2.62 -5.01
CA ALA A 70 3.55 -3.46 -4.18
C ALA A 70 3.48 -2.96 -2.72
N ALA A 71 4.60 -2.54 -2.14
CA ALA A 71 4.65 -1.95 -0.80
C ALA A 71 3.83 -0.64 -0.72
N LEU A 72 3.90 0.19 -1.78
CA LEU A 72 3.08 1.39 -1.90
C LEU A 72 1.58 1.07 -1.96
N HIS A 73 1.16 0.12 -2.81
CA HIS A 73 -0.24 -0.28 -2.93
C HIS A 73 -0.81 -0.87 -1.63
N LEU A 74 0.03 -1.50 -0.82
CA LEU A 74 -0.34 -2.04 0.49
C LEU A 74 -0.30 -1.00 1.63
N GLY A 75 0.03 0.26 1.32
CA GLY A 75 0.13 1.33 2.32
C GLY A 75 1.21 1.07 3.37
N CYS A 76 2.26 0.33 3.01
CA CYS A 76 3.44 0.15 3.87
C CYS A 76 4.35 1.38 3.83
N ILE A 77 4.38 2.07 2.69
CA ILE A 77 5.17 3.28 2.42
C ILE A 77 4.27 4.33 1.75
N ASP A 78 4.73 5.58 1.65
CA ASP A 78 4.10 6.60 0.79
C ASP A 78 4.80 6.79 -0.54
N SER A 79 4.26 7.71 -1.34
CA SER A 79 4.78 8.02 -2.66
C SER A 79 6.19 8.61 -2.61
N GLU A 80 6.55 9.35 -1.56
CA GLU A 80 7.89 9.94 -1.41
C GLU A 80 8.91 8.85 -1.13
N GLU A 81 8.67 8.02 -0.13
CA GLU A 81 9.56 6.89 0.19
C GLU A 81 9.63 5.88 -0.98
N HIS A 82 8.51 5.66 -1.69
CA HIS A 82 8.52 4.86 -2.92
C HIS A 82 9.44 5.47 -3.98
N ASN A 83 9.34 6.78 -4.22
CA ASN A 83 10.18 7.48 -5.19
C ASN A 83 11.66 7.41 -4.79
N ASP A 84 11.99 7.56 -3.50
CA ASP A 84 13.35 7.41 -3.00
C ASP A 84 13.90 6.00 -3.23
N TRP A 85 13.07 4.96 -3.05
CA TRP A 85 13.47 3.59 -3.34
C TRP A 85 13.69 3.38 -4.83
N VAL A 86 12.83 3.92 -5.69
CA VAL A 86 13.00 3.85 -7.16
C VAL A 86 14.24 4.61 -7.60
N LEU A 87 14.51 5.79 -7.05
CA LEU A 87 15.74 6.56 -7.31
C LEU A 87 16.99 5.80 -6.83
N SER A 88 16.91 5.13 -5.69
CA SER A 88 18.01 4.26 -5.19
C SER A 88 18.28 3.08 -6.11
N ILE A 89 17.23 2.49 -6.70
CA ILE A 89 17.35 1.44 -7.72
C ILE A 89 17.97 2.03 -9.00
N ARG A 90 17.56 3.25 -9.39
CA ARG A 90 18.06 3.95 -10.59
C ARG A 90 19.52 4.38 -10.51
N ALA A 91 19.97 4.80 -9.33
CA ALA A 91 21.36 5.15 -9.06
C ALA A 91 22.32 4.02 -9.46
N VAL A 92 21.82 2.78 -9.54
CA VAL A 92 22.48 1.65 -10.21
C VAL A 92 22.35 1.79 -11.74
N ASN A 93 22.98 2.82 -12.30
CA ASN A 93 23.21 3.10 -13.72
C ASN A 93 22.25 2.42 -14.71
N VAL A 94 20.94 2.72 -14.62
CA VAL A 94 19.89 2.09 -15.44
C VAL A 94 20.09 2.31 -16.94
N SER A 95 20.84 3.34 -17.34
CA SER A 95 21.30 3.57 -18.71
C SER A 95 22.12 2.42 -19.30
N SER A 96 22.70 1.56 -18.46
CA SER A 96 23.43 0.35 -18.88
C SER A 96 22.54 -0.88 -19.06
N PHE A 97 21.26 -0.80 -18.66
CA PHE A 97 20.33 -1.92 -18.72
C PHE A 97 19.48 -1.88 -20.00
N PRO A 98 19.64 -2.86 -20.90
CA PRO A 98 19.00 -2.82 -22.21
C PRO A 98 17.46 -2.94 -22.16
N PHE A 99 16.90 -3.59 -21.15
CA PHE A 99 15.46 -3.91 -21.10
C PHE A 99 14.64 -2.98 -20.19
N VAL A 100 15.23 -1.88 -19.74
CA VAL A 100 14.62 -0.97 -18.78
C VAL A 100 14.59 0.44 -19.33
N GLU A 101 13.43 1.10 -19.21
CA GLU A 101 13.25 2.51 -19.56
C GLU A 101 12.63 3.26 -18.39
N ASP A 102 13.07 4.48 -18.16
CA ASP A 102 12.47 5.37 -17.18
C ASP A 102 11.33 6.15 -17.81
N ASP A 103 10.18 6.15 -17.12
CA ASP A 103 8.98 6.86 -17.57
C ASP A 103 8.29 7.45 -16.35
N ALA A 104 8.42 8.77 -16.19
CA ALA A 104 7.82 9.50 -15.08
C ALA A 104 6.28 9.56 -15.18
N ASP A 105 5.71 9.35 -16.38
CA ASP A 105 4.28 9.48 -16.62
C ASP A 105 3.53 8.15 -16.45
N ALA A 106 4.24 7.02 -16.53
CA ALA A 106 3.67 5.68 -16.41
C ALA A 106 3.04 5.38 -15.04
N GLY A 107 3.47 6.06 -13.97
CA GLY A 107 2.98 5.81 -12.61
C GLY A 107 1.70 6.53 -12.22
N LEU A 108 1.19 7.43 -13.07
CA LEU A 108 0.06 8.31 -12.72
C LEU A 108 -1.28 7.56 -12.60
N LEU A 109 -1.54 6.59 -13.47
CA LEU A 109 -2.78 5.81 -13.46
C LEU A 109 -2.49 4.33 -13.74
N PRO A 110 -3.18 3.41 -13.06
CA PRO A 110 -3.00 1.98 -13.27
C PRO A 110 -3.48 1.56 -14.67
N LEU A 111 -2.68 0.74 -15.33
CA LEU A 111 -2.93 0.15 -16.65
C LEU A 111 -3.09 1.16 -17.80
N LEU A 112 -2.62 2.40 -17.63
CA LEU A 112 -2.78 3.43 -18.67
C LEU A 112 -1.99 3.10 -19.93
N ARG A 113 -0.73 2.66 -19.79
CA ARG A 113 0.14 2.31 -20.93
C ARG A 113 -0.33 1.04 -21.65
N THR A 114 -0.97 0.13 -20.93
CA THR A 114 -1.39 -1.20 -21.42
C THR A 114 -2.89 -1.30 -21.70
N GLY A 115 -3.65 -0.23 -21.51
CA GLY A 115 -5.11 -0.21 -21.61
C GLY A 115 -5.65 1.10 -22.19
N CYS A 116 -6.88 1.46 -21.80
CA CYS A 116 -7.52 2.69 -22.22
C CYS A 116 -7.74 3.66 -21.07
N LEU A 117 -7.85 4.94 -21.39
CA LEU A 117 -7.96 6.02 -20.41
C LEU A 117 -9.22 5.86 -19.53
N ALA A 118 -10.36 5.50 -20.13
CA ALA A 118 -11.60 5.31 -19.38
C ALA A 118 -11.48 4.20 -18.32
N GLN A 119 -10.79 3.09 -18.66
CA GLN A 119 -10.58 1.99 -17.72
C GLN A 119 -9.55 2.36 -16.65
N SER A 120 -8.48 3.06 -17.00
CA SER A 120 -7.45 3.44 -16.04
C SER A 120 -8.00 4.39 -14.97
N LEU A 121 -8.87 5.33 -15.37
CA LEU A 121 -9.63 6.18 -14.44
C LEU A 121 -10.58 5.37 -13.55
N GLN A 122 -11.16 4.29 -14.08
CA GLN A 122 -12.04 3.38 -13.31
C GLN A 122 -11.31 2.56 -12.26
N LEU A 123 -9.99 2.37 -12.40
CA LEU A 123 -9.19 1.52 -11.52
C LEU A 123 -8.37 2.32 -10.51
N SER A 124 -8.32 3.65 -10.64
CA SER A 124 -7.50 4.49 -9.78
C SER A 124 -8.06 4.60 -8.37
N CYS A 125 -7.31 4.04 -7.41
CA CYS A 125 -7.55 4.20 -5.98
C CYS A 125 -7.46 5.67 -5.52
N ASP A 126 -6.50 6.44 -6.05
CA ASP A 126 -6.31 7.84 -5.65
C ASP A 126 -7.50 8.72 -6.07
N LEU A 127 -8.00 8.51 -7.29
CA LEU A 127 -9.19 9.22 -7.78
C LEU A 127 -10.45 8.80 -7.02
N PHE A 128 -10.56 7.52 -6.66
CA PHE A 128 -11.67 7.03 -5.85
C PHE A 128 -11.73 7.78 -4.50
N VAL A 129 -10.59 7.89 -3.79
CA VAL A 129 -10.53 8.58 -2.49
C VAL A 129 -10.79 10.08 -2.66
N ARG A 130 -10.18 10.74 -3.64
CA ARG A 130 -10.33 12.19 -3.83
C ARG A 130 -11.71 12.64 -4.32
N GLN A 131 -12.38 11.86 -5.16
CA GLN A 131 -13.72 12.24 -5.65
C GLN A 131 -14.76 12.27 -4.53
N GLN A 132 -14.65 11.34 -3.58
CA GLN A 132 -15.45 11.34 -2.36
C GLN A 132 -15.32 12.64 -1.55
N GLN A 133 -14.16 13.32 -1.63
CA GLN A 133 -13.89 14.56 -0.92
C GLN A 133 -14.47 15.81 -1.62
N GLN A 134 -14.29 15.94 -2.94
CA GLN A 134 -14.59 17.20 -3.65
C GLN A 134 -16.09 17.48 -3.84
N GLN A 135 -16.95 16.48 -3.70
CA GLN A 135 -18.40 16.66 -3.79
C GLN A 135 -19.06 16.24 -2.49
N GLN A 136 -19.53 17.22 -1.69
CA GLN A 136 -20.47 16.99 -0.58
C GLN A 136 -21.78 16.30 -1.03
N GLN A 137 -21.97 16.08 -2.34
CA GLN A 137 -23.06 15.29 -2.88
C GLN A 137 -22.79 13.79 -2.70
N LYS A 138 -23.62 13.15 -1.87
CA LYS A 138 -23.72 11.70 -1.65
C LYS A 138 -24.20 10.95 -2.91
N GLY A 139 -23.45 11.03 -4.00
CA GLY A 139 -23.67 10.24 -5.21
C GLY A 139 -22.89 8.92 -5.15
N PRO A 140 -23.36 7.86 -5.83
CA PRO A 140 -22.57 6.64 -6.01
C PRO A 140 -21.29 6.95 -6.80
N TRP A 141 -20.17 6.32 -6.45
CA TRP A 141 -18.85 6.62 -7.03
C TRP A 141 -18.85 6.56 -8.57
N ARG A 142 -19.63 5.62 -9.15
CA ARG A 142 -19.73 5.45 -10.61
C ARG A 142 -20.26 6.70 -11.31
N GLN A 143 -21.18 7.42 -10.66
CA GLN A 143 -21.73 8.66 -11.22
C GLN A 143 -20.69 9.78 -11.17
N GLN A 144 -19.96 9.90 -10.06
CA GLN A 144 -18.88 10.88 -9.89
C GLN A 144 -17.76 10.64 -10.90
N LEU A 145 -17.39 9.37 -11.09
CA LEU A 145 -16.42 8.98 -12.10
C LEU A 145 -16.89 9.35 -13.51
N GLN A 146 -18.15 9.07 -13.86
CA GLN A 146 -18.68 9.42 -15.18
C GLN A 146 -18.62 10.94 -15.41
N GLN A 147 -18.89 11.75 -14.38
CA GLN A 147 -18.71 13.20 -14.45
C GLN A 147 -17.25 13.59 -14.65
N LEU A 148 -16.31 12.98 -13.91
CA LEU A 148 -14.88 13.22 -14.11
C LEU A 148 -14.43 12.85 -15.52
N GLN A 149 -14.84 11.68 -16.02
CA GLN A 149 -14.53 11.24 -17.37
C GLN A 149 -15.03 12.27 -18.40
N ASN A 150 -16.26 12.76 -18.25
CA ASN A 150 -16.82 13.78 -19.13
C ASN A 150 -16.06 15.11 -19.04
N LYS A 151 -15.67 15.55 -17.83
CA LYS A 151 -14.87 16.76 -17.63
C LYS A 151 -13.50 16.64 -18.30
N LEU A 152 -12.76 15.57 -17.99
CA LEU A 152 -11.45 15.30 -18.59
C LEU A 152 -11.55 15.24 -20.11
N ARG A 153 -12.57 14.54 -20.63
CA ARG A 153 -12.82 14.42 -22.07
C ARG A 153 -12.96 15.79 -22.74
N VAL A 154 -13.76 16.68 -22.16
CA VAL A 154 -13.99 18.03 -22.69
C VAL A 154 -12.71 18.87 -22.57
N SER A 155 -12.06 18.86 -21.41
CA SER A 155 -10.82 19.63 -21.17
C SER A 155 -9.66 19.19 -22.05
N CYS A 156 -9.55 17.90 -22.36
CA CYS A 156 -8.47 17.35 -23.18
C CYS A 156 -8.81 17.28 -24.68
N GLY A 157 -10.03 17.66 -25.09
CA GLY A 157 -10.47 17.57 -26.48
C GLY A 157 -10.49 16.14 -27.03
N ILE A 158 -10.92 15.18 -26.21
CA ILE A 158 -10.97 13.75 -26.57
C ILE A 158 -12.40 13.36 -26.97
N GLU A 159 -12.54 12.53 -27.98
CA GLU A 159 -13.84 11.99 -28.36
C GLU A 159 -14.26 10.85 -27.42
N CYS A 160 -15.56 10.65 -27.22
CA CYS A 160 -16.06 9.64 -26.27
C CYS A 160 -15.55 8.22 -26.60
N HIS A 161 -15.51 7.87 -27.89
CA HIS A 161 -15.00 6.57 -28.33
C HIS A 161 -13.47 6.46 -28.19
N ALA A 162 -12.74 7.56 -28.37
CA ALA A 162 -11.29 7.61 -28.21
C ALA A 162 -10.83 7.29 -26.78
N MET A 163 -11.65 7.58 -25.76
CA MET A 163 -11.37 7.19 -24.37
C MET A 163 -11.38 5.67 -24.14
N GLN A 164 -12.04 4.91 -25.01
CA GLN A 164 -12.17 3.44 -24.92
C GLN A 164 -11.10 2.71 -25.73
N HIS A 165 -10.43 3.40 -26.67
CA HIS A 165 -9.29 2.87 -27.40
C HIS A 165 -8.02 2.87 -26.54
N HIS A 166 -7.03 2.08 -26.96
CA HIS A 166 -5.74 2.03 -26.27
C HIS A 166 -5.15 3.45 -26.19
N PHE A 167 -4.62 3.82 -25.02
CA PHE A 167 -4.10 5.17 -24.79
C PHE A 167 -2.96 5.51 -25.75
N SER A 168 -2.15 4.52 -26.12
CA SER A 168 -1.10 4.63 -27.14
C SER A 168 -1.62 4.99 -28.53
N GLY A 169 -2.91 4.81 -28.81
CA GLY A 169 -3.57 5.20 -30.06
C GLY A 169 -3.97 6.68 -30.13
N LEU A 170 -3.89 7.43 -29.02
CA LEU A 170 -4.10 8.88 -29.03
C LEU A 170 -2.89 9.59 -29.64
N SER A 171 -3.09 10.78 -30.21
CA SER A 171 -1.96 11.58 -30.69
C SER A 171 -1.03 11.99 -29.53
N ALA A 172 0.28 12.12 -29.79
CA ALA A 172 1.25 12.49 -28.75
C ALA A 172 0.87 13.80 -28.02
N ARG A 173 0.33 14.78 -28.76
CA ARG A 173 -0.18 16.03 -28.18
C ARG A 173 -1.35 15.78 -27.22
N GLN A 174 -2.30 14.91 -27.58
CA GLN A 174 -3.42 14.56 -26.70
C GLN A 174 -2.94 13.79 -25.47
N GLN A 175 -1.99 12.85 -25.62
CA GLN A 175 -1.41 12.13 -24.49
C GLN A 175 -0.76 13.11 -23.50
N GLN A 176 0.02 14.08 -23.99
CA GLN A 176 0.62 15.12 -23.14
C GLN A 176 -0.43 15.98 -22.42
N THR A 177 -1.48 16.41 -23.13
CA THR A 177 -2.58 17.17 -22.51
C THR A 177 -3.25 16.37 -21.40
N VAL A 178 -3.44 15.07 -21.58
CA VAL A 178 -3.99 14.19 -20.54
C VAL A 178 -3.04 14.12 -19.35
N PHE A 179 -1.74 13.88 -19.56
CA PHE A 179 -0.77 13.83 -18.46
C PHE A 179 -0.73 15.13 -17.67
N ASN A 180 -0.72 16.28 -18.36
CA ASN A 180 -0.77 17.59 -17.72
C ASN A 180 -2.08 17.76 -16.92
N TYR A 181 -3.22 17.34 -17.46
CA TYR A 181 -4.50 17.40 -16.74
C TYR A 181 -4.49 16.52 -15.47
N LEU A 182 -3.94 15.30 -15.56
CA LEU A 182 -3.84 14.37 -14.43
C LEU A 182 -2.95 14.94 -13.32
N ARG A 183 -1.83 15.58 -13.67
CA ARG A 183 -0.91 16.20 -12.71
C ARG A 183 -1.42 17.52 -12.16
N GLN A 184 -1.83 18.45 -13.01
CA GLN A 184 -2.12 19.82 -12.62
C GLN A 184 -3.56 19.97 -12.11
N THR A 185 -4.53 19.39 -12.82
CA THR A 185 -5.95 19.54 -12.47
C THR A 185 -6.40 18.52 -11.44
N LEU A 186 -5.95 17.25 -11.57
CA LEU A 186 -6.30 16.21 -10.60
C LEU A 186 -5.28 16.05 -9.48
N ALA A 187 -4.13 16.75 -9.54
CA ALA A 187 -3.08 16.74 -8.52
C ALA A 187 -2.52 15.35 -8.19
N LEU A 188 -2.62 14.36 -9.11
CA LEU A 188 -2.27 12.97 -8.81
C LEU A 188 -0.80 12.87 -8.37
N PRO A 189 -0.49 12.03 -7.36
CA PRO A 189 0.87 11.92 -6.86
C PRO A 189 1.78 11.35 -7.96
N ASP A 190 2.92 12.01 -8.16
CA ASP A 190 3.94 11.50 -9.07
C ASP A 190 4.58 10.25 -8.47
N ARG A 191 4.52 9.17 -9.25
CA ARG A 191 5.10 7.87 -8.90
C ARG A 191 6.11 7.51 -9.97
N LEU A 192 7.38 7.48 -9.59
CA LEU A 192 8.45 7.10 -10.49
C LEU A 192 8.31 5.62 -10.85
N CYS A 193 8.32 5.31 -12.15
CA CYS A 193 8.23 3.95 -12.64
C CYS A 193 9.50 3.53 -13.37
N ILE A 194 9.77 2.24 -13.26
CA ILE A 194 10.72 1.53 -14.09
C ILE A 194 9.91 0.68 -15.06
N ASN A 195 10.01 0.97 -16.35
CA ASN A 195 9.28 0.24 -17.38
C ASN A 195 10.12 -0.91 -17.92
N TRP A 196 9.49 -2.07 -18.06
CA TRP A 196 10.07 -3.16 -18.85
C TRP A 196 9.80 -2.95 -20.33
N ILE A 197 10.86 -2.95 -21.14
CA ILE A 197 10.80 -2.91 -22.60
C ILE A 197 11.32 -4.24 -23.17
N ARG A 198 10.53 -4.88 -24.04
CA ARG A 198 10.91 -6.17 -24.65
C ARG A 198 11.86 -6.05 -25.84
N HIS A 199 11.95 -4.88 -26.46
CA HIS A 199 12.72 -4.67 -27.69
C HIS A 199 13.59 -3.43 -27.56
N THR A 200 14.90 -3.64 -27.48
CA THR A 200 15.94 -2.61 -27.44
C THR A 200 16.05 -1.85 -28.75
N ASP A 201 15.92 -2.55 -29.90
CA ASP A 201 16.45 -2.04 -31.17
C ASP A 201 15.44 -1.80 -32.30
N ASP A 202 14.17 -2.19 -32.16
CA ASP A 202 13.22 -2.13 -33.29
C ASP A 202 12.00 -1.25 -33.01
N ALA A 203 12.09 0.02 -33.40
CA ALA A 203 10.95 0.95 -33.47
C ALA A 203 9.77 0.38 -34.31
N LYS A 204 10.05 -0.57 -35.22
CA LYS A 204 9.03 -1.29 -36.02
C LYS A 204 8.27 -2.35 -35.23
N HIS A 205 8.86 -2.94 -34.19
CA HIS A 205 8.21 -3.97 -33.36
C HIS A 205 7.64 -3.43 -32.04
N ARG A 206 8.02 -2.20 -31.64
CA ARG A 206 7.41 -1.46 -30.51
C ARG A 206 5.88 -1.40 -30.57
N GLY A 207 5.31 -1.36 -31.78
CA GLY A 207 3.85 -1.31 -31.97
C GLY A 207 3.08 -2.57 -31.55
N SER A 208 3.77 -3.62 -31.11
CA SER A 208 3.16 -4.96 -31.03
C SER A 208 3.14 -5.56 -29.61
N PHE A 209 3.94 -5.03 -28.68
CA PHE A 209 3.85 -5.30 -27.23
C PHE A 209 4.24 -4.00 -26.51
N SER A 210 3.31 -3.40 -25.76
CA SER A 210 3.56 -2.15 -25.03
C SER A 210 4.56 -2.37 -23.90
N SER A 211 5.32 -1.33 -23.56
CA SER A 211 6.10 -1.32 -22.31
C SER A 211 5.20 -1.60 -21.11
N VAL A 212 5.74 -2.29 -20.11
CA VAL A 212 4.99 -2.65 -18.90
C VAL A 212 5.61 -1.91 -17.70
N PRO A 213 4.90 -0.93 -17.12
CA PRO A 213 5.34 -0.27 -15.91
C PRO A 213 5.44 -1.21 -14.71
N SER A 214 6.40 -0.96 -13.82
CA SER A 214 6.55 -1.72 -12.57
C SER A 214 5.31 -1.64 -11.68
N THR A 215 4.63 -0.49 -11.65
CA THR A 215 3.36 -0.28 -10.93
C THR A 215 2.23 -1.14 -11.49
N ASP A 216 2.09 -1.21 -12.82
CA ASP A 216 1.11 -2.07 -13.49
C ASP A 216 1.38 -3.55 -13.19
N ALA A 217 2.65 -3.97 -13.28
CA ALA A 217 3.04 -5.34 -12.96
C ALA A 217 2.71 -5.70 -11.49
N ALA A 218 2.94 -4.79 -10.55
CA ALA A 218 2.57 -4.99 -9.14
C ALA A 218 1.06 -5.22 -8.96
N TRP A 219 0.22 -4.42 -9.64
CA TRP A 219 -1.23 -4.61 -9.62
C TRP A 219 -1.66 -5.95 -10.24
N LEU A 220 -1.09 -6.31 -11.38
CA LEU A 220 -1.41 -7.57 -12.07
C LEU A 220 -1.01 -8.79 -11.23
N LEU A 221 0.16 -8.76 -10.60
CA LEU A 221 0.62 -9.82 -9.71
C LEU A 221 -0.29 -9.95 -8.49
N ALA A 222 -0.68 -8.82 -7.87
CA ALA A 222 -1.62 -8.84 -6.76
C ALA A 222 -2.97 -9.48 -7.16
N ALA A 223 -3.49 -9.12 -8.34
CA ALA A 223 -4.73 -9.70 -8.86
C ALA A 223 -4.65 -11.22 -9.03
N VAL A 224 -3.55 -11.72 -9.58
CA VAL A 224 -3.31 -13.16 -9.80
C VAL A 224 -3.09 -13.90 -8.49
N LEU A 225 -2.31 -13.34 -7.56
CA LEU A 225 -2.07 -13.92 -6.24
C LEU A 225 -3.37 -14.08 -5.45
N SER A 226 -4.29 -13.12 -5.61
CA SER A 226 -5.60 -13.12 -4.95
C SER A 226 -6.73 -13.72 -5.81
N LYS A 227 -6.40 -14.51 -6.85
CA LYS A 227 -7.38 -15.18 -7.70
C LYS A 227 -8.20 -16.19 -6.87
N TRP A 228 -9.51 -16.01 -6.86
CA TRP A 228 -10.40 -16.91 -6.14
C TRP A 228 -10.59 -18.23 -6.90
N ARG A 229 -10.37 -19.35 -6.20
CA ARG A 229 -10.52 -20.70 -6.73
C ARG A 229 -11.56 -21.44 -5.92
N ASN A 230 -12.77 -21.57 -6.49
CA ASN A 230 -13.87 -22.31 -5.87
C ASN A 230 -13.45 -23.76 -5.60
N GLU A 231 -13.86 -24.31 -4.46
CA GLU A 231 -13.75 -25.75 -4.11
C GLU A 231 -12.33 -26.29 -3.89
N GLU A 232 -11.31 -25.43 -3.91
CA GLU A 232 -9.93 -25.81 -3.59
C GLU A 232 -9.59 -25.53 -2.11
N ASP A 233 -8.70 -26.34 -1.54
CA ASP A 233 -8.07 -26.03 -0.26
C ASP A 233 -7.34 -24.66 -0.37
N PRO A 234 -7.54 -23.73 0.59
CA PRO A 234 -6.87 -22.42 0.58
C PRO A 234 -5.35 -22.48 0.35
N LEU A 235 -4.66 -23.48 0.91
CA LEU A 235 -3.21 -23.64 0.73
C LEU A 235 -2.86 -24.05 -0.70
N LEU A 236 -3.64 -24.96 -1.30
CA LEU A 236 -3.44 -25.39 -2.68
C LEU A 236 -3.76 -24.26 -3.67
N ALA A 237 -4.84 -23.52 -3.41
CA ALA A 237 -5.22 -22.35 -4.19
C ALA A 237 -4.11 -21.28 -4.15
N ALA A 238 -3.60 -20.94 -2.96
CA ALA A 238 -2.51 -19.99 -2.80
C ALA A 238 -1.24 -20.43 -3.54
N ARG A 239 -0.87 -21.72 -3.45
CA ARG A 239 0.29 -22.27 -4.17
C ARG A 239 0.11 -22.18 -5.69
N ARG A 240 -1.07 -22.49 -6.21
CA ARG A 240 -1.37 -22.37 -7.65
C ARG A 240 -1.33 -20.92 -8.12
N ASN A 241 -1.91 -20.01 -7.33
CA ASN A 241 -1.86 -18.59 -7.62
C ASN A 241 -0.42 -18.04 -7.63
N ALA A 242 0.43 -18.51 -6.71
CA ALA A 242 1.85 -18.17 -6.69
C ALA A 242 2.57 -18.66 -7.96
N VAL A 243 2.28 -19.89 -8.42
CA VAL A 243 2.82 -20.40 -9.69
C VAL A 243 2.34 -19.57 -10.88
N ASP A 244 1.04 -19.24 -10.95
CA ASP A 244 0.48 -18.40 -12.01
C ASP A 244 1.12 -17.00 -12.02
N ALA A 245 1.37 -16.42 -10.84
CA ALA A 245 2.02 -15.12 -10.68
C ALA A 245 3.49 -15.16 -11.14
N LEU A 246 4.22 -16.24 -10.82
CA LEU A 246 5.59 -16.44 -11.30
C LEU A 246 5.63 -16.66 -12.82
N GLN A 247 4.64 -17.36 -13.39
CA GLN A 247 4.50 -17.52 -14.83
C GLN A 247 4.21 -16.19 -15.52
N LEU A 248 3.32 -15.37 -14.94
CA LEU A 248 3.07 -14.01 -15.42
C LEU A 248 4.35 -13.18 -15.34
N LEU A 249 5.08 -13.23 -14.24
CA LEU A 249 6.32 -12.47 -14.08
C LEU A 249 7.36 -12.88 -15.14
N LYS A 250 7.55 -14.19 -15.35
CA LYS A 250 8.40 -14.73 -16.43
C LYS A 250 7.93 -14.25 -17.80
N SER A 251 6.62 -14.23 -18.04
CA SER A 251 6.09 -13.79 -19.33
C SER A 251 6.16 -12.27 -19.49
N LEU A 252 6.18 -11.47 -18.43
CA LEU A 252 6.45 -10.04 -18.55
C LEU A 252 7.92 -9.79 -18.92
N THR A 253 8.84 -10.49 -18.25
CA THR A 253 10.29 -10.29 -18.37
C THR A 253 10.98 -11.12 -19.45
N THR A 254 10.28 -12.02 -20.15
CA THR A 254 10.87 -12.78 -21.26
C THR A 254 11.18 -11.86 -22.45
N ALA A 255 12.43 -11.90 -22.90
CA ALA A 255 12.86 -11.25 -24.15
C ALA A 255 12.44 -12.05 -25.41
N SER A 256 11.88 -13.25 -25.23
CA SER A 256 11.53 -14.13 -26.35
C SER A 256 10.29 -13.63 -27.12
N ILE A 257 10.45 -13.50 -28.45
CA ILE A 257 9.37 -13.16 -29.39
C ILE A 257 8.36 -14.31 -29.52
N THR A 258 8.80 -15.57 -29.42
CA THR A 258 7.93 -16.73 -29.62
C THR A 258 6.87 -16.87 -28.53
N GLU A 259 7.15 -16.35 -27.34
CA GLU A 259 6.25 -16.40 -26.17
C GLU A 259 5.29 -15.20 -26.10
N LYS A 260 5.38 -14.26 -27.05
CA LYS A 260 4.67 -12.99 -27.01
C LYS A 260 3.15 -13.14 -26.98
N ALA A 261 2.58 -14.04 -27.78
CA ALA A 261 1.13 -14.24 -27.82
C ALA A 261 0.60 -14.77 -26.48
N ALA A 262 1.31 -15.72 -25.88
CA ALA A 262 0.97 -16.26 -24.56
C ALA A 262 1.11 -15.20 -23.47
N ALA A 263 2.16 -14.37 -23.51
CA ALA A 263 2.35 -13.28 -22.56
C ALA A 263 1.24 -12.21 -22.66
N LEU A 264 0.83 -11.84 -23.88
CA LEU A 264 -0.31 -10.93 -24.08
C LEU A 264 -1.60 -11.51 -23.52
N GLN A 265 -1.84 -12.80 -23.73
CA GLN A 265 -3.02 -13.48 -23.19
C GLN A 265 -3.01 -13.48 -21.65
N GLN A 266 -1.87 -13.77 -21.02
CA GLN A 266 -1.74 -13.74 -19.56
C GLN A 266 -1.92 -12.33 -19.00
N LEU A 267 -1.37 -11.31 -19.66
CA LEU A 267 -1.53 -9.92 -19.29
C LEU A 267 -3.01 -9.49 -19.38
N GLN A 268 -3.71 -9.85 -20.47
CA GLN A 268 -5.14 -9.58 -20.62
C GLN A 268 -5.99 -10.30 -19.57
N GLU A 269 -5.65 -11.55 -19.23
CA GLU A 269 -6.33 -12.27 -18.14
C GLU A 269 -6.13 -11.56 -16.80
N GLY A 270 -4.89 -11.16 -16.49
CA GLY A 270 -4.55 -10.40 -15.29
C GLY A 270 -5.30 -9.06 -15.21
N GLN A 271 -5.34 -8.30 -16.31
CA GLN A 271 -6.05 -7.03 -16.38
C GLN A 271 -7.56 -7.22 -16.15
N ARG A 272 -8.16 -8.25 -16.76
CA ARG A 272 -9.58 -8.58 -16.58
C ARG A 272 -9.88 -8.95 -15.13
N LEU A 273 -8.99 -9.72 -14.51
CA LEU A 273 -9.11 -10.14 -13.11
C LEU A 273 -9.00 -8.93 -12.17
N LEU A 274 -7.97 -8.10 -12.35
CA LEU A 274 -7.77 -6.86 -11.59
C LEU A 274 -8.99 -5.94 -11.69
N LYS A 275 -9.50 -5.73 -12.91
CA LYS A 275 -10.68 -4.89 -13.15
C LYS A 275 -11.89 -5.38 -12.38
N TRP A 276 -12.14 -6.69 -12.41
CA TRP A 276 -13.25 -7.27 -11.69
C TRP A 276 -13.06 -7.12 -10.17
N GLN A 277 -11.86 -7.42 -9.65
CA GLN A 277 -11.56 -7.33 -8.21
C GLN A 277 -11.67 -5.89 -7.70
N LEU A 278 -11.03 -4.91 -8.35
CA LEU A 278 -11.10 -3.50 -7.93
C LEU A 278 -12.52 -2.94 -8.02
N ALA A 279 -13.28 -3.28 -9.06
CA ALA A 279 -14.68 -2.87 -9.15
C ALA A 279 -15.52 -3.39 -7.98
N GLN A 280 -15.24 -4.62 -7.52
CA GLN A 280 -15.88 -5.17 -6.32
C GLN A 280 -15.40 -4.45 -5.05
N ILE A 281 -14.11 -4.16 -4.91
CA ILE A 281 -13.56 -3.40 -3.77
C ILE A 281 -14.21 -2.03 -3.66
N PHE A 282 -14.34 -1.28 -4.77
CA PHE A 282 -15.01 0.02 -4.75
C PHE A 282 -16.50 -0.08 -4.39
N MET A 283 -17.19 -1.15 -4.80
CA MET A 283 -18.56 -1.39 -4.32
C MET A 283 -18.59 -1.72 -2.82
N GLN A 284 -17.62 -2.45 -2.29
CA GLN A 284 -17.53 -2.71 -0.85
C GLN A 284 -17.23 -1.43 -0.07
N MET A 285 -16.41 -0.53 -0.61
CA MET A 285 -16.16 0.80 -0.03
C MET A 285 -17.42 1.65 0.05
N ASP A 286 -18.29 1.62 -0.96
CA ASP A 286 -19.59 2.33 -0.91
C ASP A 286 -20.54 1.78 0.18
N LEU A 287 -20.40 0.49 0.52
CA LEU A 287 -21.20 -0.19 1.55
C LEU A 287 -20.52 -0.20 2.92
N LEU A 288 -19.27 0.24 2.99
CA LEU A 288 -18.44 0.22 4.19
C LEU A 288 -19.04 1.18 5.23
N ARG A 289 -19.17 0.67 6.46
CA ARG A 289 -19.47 1.53 7.61
C ARG A 289 -18.19 1.82 8.34
N SER A 290 -17.84 3.10 8.45
CA SER A 290 -16.73 3.57 9.25
C SER A 290 -17.22 4.27 10.52
N SER A 291 -16.51 4.06 11.62
CA SER A 291 -16.59 4.88 12.82
C SER A 291 -15.19 5.08 13.38
N THR A 292 -14.93 6.27 13.93
CA THR A 292 -13.66 6.58 14.57
C THR A 292 -13.86 6.59 16.08
N SER A 293 -13.00 5.89 16.82
CA SER A 293 -13.03 5.86 18.29
C SER A 293 -11.61 5.92 18.83
N GLN A 294 -11.30 6.91 19.66
CA GLN A 294 -10.02 7.01 20.38
C GLN A 294 -8.79 6.81 19.47
N ASN A 295 -8.73 7.50 18.33
CA ASN A 295 -7.67 7.38 17.31
C ASN A 295 -7.55 6.00 16.63
N LEU A 296 -8.63 5.21 16.63
CA LEU A 296 -8.76 3.99 15.83
C LEU A 296 -9.89 4.10 14.83
N LEU A 297 -9.69 3.53 13.64
CA LEU A 297 -10.71 3.41 12.61
C LEU A 297 -11.35 2.02 12.68
N LEU A 298 -12.63 2.00 13.08
CA LEU A 298 -13.45 0.79 13.12
C LEU A 298 -14.26 0.70 11.84
N LEU A 299 -14.03 -0.38 11.09
CA LEU A 299 -14.63 -0.61 9.79
C LEU A 299 -15.53 -1.84 9.84
N THR A 300 -16.68 -1.79 9.17
CA THR A 300 -17.58 -2.94 9.05
C THR A 300 -18.08 -3.08 7.62
N VAL A 301 -17.82 -4.24 7.02
CA VAL A 301 -18.34 -4.64 5.72
C VAL A 301 -19.35 -5.76 5.90
N ARG A 302 -20.53 -5.60 5.28
CA ARG A 302 -21.53 -6.66 5.18
C ARG A 302 -21.46 -7.28 3.79
N HIS A 303 -21.60 -8.60 3.70
CA HIS A 303 -21.53 -9.36 2.45
C HIS A 303 -20.18 -9.24 1.74
N CYS A 304 -19.09 -9.45 2.50
CA CYS A 304 -17.75 -9.49 1.93
C CYS A 304 -17.66 -10.66 0.93
N PRO A 305 -17.25 -10.43 -0.33
CA PRO A 305 -17.17 -11.49 -1.31
C PRO A 305 -16.03 -12.45 -0.95
N PRO A 306 -16.11 -13.75 -1.31
CA PRO A 306 -15.13 -14.74 -0.86
C PRO A 306 -13.68 -14.41 -1.24
N PHE A 307 -13.46 -13.85 -2.44
CA PHE A 307 -12.12 -13.43 -2.89
C PHE A 307 -11.51 -12.33 -2.01
N ALA A 308 -12.34 -11.50 -1.37
CA ALA A 308 -11.89 -10.41 -0.53
C ALA A 308 -11.40 -10.89 0.84
N ALA A 309 -11.55 -12.18 1.18
CA ALA A 309 -10.89 -12.77 2.34
C ALA A 309 -9.35 -12.88 2.19
N CYS A 310 -8.81 -12.56 1.01
CA CYS A 310 -7.37 -12.45 0.81
C CYS A 310 -6.81 -11.20 1.50
N SER A 311 -5.71 -11.37 2.25
CA SER A 311 -5.01 -10.32 3.01
C SER A 311 -4.71 -9.06 2.19
N PHE A 312 -4.33 -9.21 0.92
CA PHE A 312 -4.08 -8.07 0.03
C PHE A 312 -5.30 -7.15 -0.08
N TYR A 313 -6.50 -7.71 -0.26
CA TYR A 313 -7.73 -6.93 -0.41
C TYR A 313 -8.26 -6.36 0.89
N LEU A 314 -8.12 -7.10 1.99
CA LEU A 314 -8.46 -6.60 3.32
C LEU A 314 -7.59 -5.41 3.68
N ARG A 315 -6.28 -5.51 3.41
CA ARG A 315 -5.35 -4.40 3.57
C ARG A 315 -5.69 -3.23 2.66
N LEU A 316 -5.97 -3.47 1.38
CA LEU A 316 -6.36 -2.41 0.44
C LEU A 316 -7.64 -1.69 0.88
N LEU A 317 -8.65 -2.41 1.38
CA LEU A 317 -9.85 -1.80 1.95
C LEU A 317 -9.51 -0.91 3.15
N CYS A 318 -8.64 -1.37 4.05
CA CYS A 318 -8.17 -0.56 5.16
C CYS A 318 -7.41 0.70 4.69
N VAL A 319 -6.54 0.58 3.67
CA VAL A 319 -5.82 1.72 3.09
C VAL A 319 -6.79 2.76 2.53
N LEU A 320 -7.73 2.34 1.68
CA LEU A 320 -8.70 3.25 1.08
C LEU A 320 -9.57 3.95 2.13
N ALA A 321 -10.03 3.20 3.14
CA ALA A 321 -10.84 3.74 4.21
C ALA A 321 -10.06 4.71 5.12
N ALA A 322 -8.81 4.38 5.45
CA ALA A 322 -7.95 5.25 6.24
C ALA A 322 -7.62 6.55 5.51
N GLN A 323 -7.30 6.48 4.21
CA GLN A 323 -7.05 7.67 3.38
C GLN A 323 -8.31 8.55 3.26
N GLN A 324 -9.48 7.94 3.08
CA GLN A 324 -10.75 8.66 3.06
C GLN A 324 -11.01 9.38 4.38
N GLN A 325 -10.76 8.70 5.51
CA GLN A 325 -10.94 9.28 6.85
C GLN A 325 -9.93 10.40 7.13
N GLN A 326 -8.67 10.21 6.73
CA GLN A 326 -7.58 11.18 6.85
C GLN A 326 -7.93 12.48 6.12
N GLN A 327 -8.41 12.39 4.88
CA GLN A 327 -8.85 13.55 4.09
C GLN A 327 -10.05 14.27 4.73
N GLN A 328 -10.99 13.53 5.30
CA GLN A 328 -12.12 14.12 6.02
C GLN A 328 -11.66 14.86 7.29
N GLN A 329 -10.67 14.33 8.01
CA GLN A 329 -10.14 14.94 9.22
C GLN A 329 -9.32 16.19 8.92
N GLN A 330 -8.51 16.21 7.85
CA GLN A 330 -7.75 17.39 7.42
C GLN A 330 -8.66 18.60 7.23
N GLN A 331 -9.83 18.41 6.59
CA GLN A 331 -10.80 19.49 6.38
C GLN A 331 -11.41 20.03 7.68
N LEU A 332 -11.59 19.17 8.68
CA LEU A 332 -12.28 19.53 9.93
C LEU A 332 -11.33 20.08 11.00
N ARG A 333 -10.08 19.61 11.05
CA ARG A 333 -9.15 19.90 12.14
C ARG A 333 -7.90 20.66 11.74
N GLY A 334 -7.57 20.78 10.45
CA GLY A 334 -6.34 21.46 9.99
C GLY A 334 -5.03 20.86 10.52
N GLY A 335 -5.08 19.66 11.10
CA GLY A 335 -3.93 18.99 11.70
C GLY A 335 -3.16 18.11 10.70
N ALA A 336 -1.94 17.75 11.09
CA ALA A 336 -1.10 16.83 10.32
C ALA A 336 -1.83 15.49 10.10
N PRO A 337 -1.81 14.95 8.88
CA PRO A 337 -2.67 13.85 8.51
C PRO A 337 -2.05 12.51 8.90
N GLU A 338 -2.27 12.06 10.12
CA GLU A 338 -1.85 10.71 10.52
C GLU A 338 -2.89 9.66 10.08
N LEU A 339 -2.42 8.56 9.48
CA LEU A 339 -3.27 7.44 9.12
C LEU A 339 -3.59 6.62 10.36
N LEU A 340 -4.88 6.57 10.74
CA LEU A 340 -5.31 5.84 11.91
C LEU A 340 -5.17 4.31 11.70
N PRO A 341 -4.76 3.55 12.74
CA PRO A 341 -4.80 2.09 12.70
C PRO A 341 -6.24 1.58 12.51
N CYS A 342 -6.37 0.49 11.77
CA CYS A 342 -7.66 0.00 11.27
C CYS A 342 -8.03 -1.35 11.89
N VAL A 343 -9.30 -1.50 12.28
CA VAL A 343 -9.91 -2.78 12.66
C VAL A 343 -11.14 -3.02 11.77
N LEU A 344 -11.00 -3.93 10.81
CA LEU A 344 -12.01 -4.26 9.80
C LEU A 344 -12.75 -5.54 10.16
N LEU A 345 -14.05 -5.43 10.44
CA LEU A 345 -14.97 -6.55 10.59
C LEU A 345 -15.64 -6.86 9.25
N CYS A 346 -15.44 -8.08 8.75
CA CYS A 346 -16.09 -8.58 7.54
C CYS A 346 -17.09 -9.67 7.91
N LEU A 347 -18.34 -9.47 7.47
CA LEU A 347 -19.40 -10.47 7.57
C LEU A 347 -19.62 -11.10 6.20
N THR A 348 -19.44 -12.41 6.12
CA THR A 348 -19.75 -13.19 4.92
C THR A 348 -21.04 -13.96 5.15
N GLU A 349 -21.93 -13.93 4.16
CA GLU A 349 -23.03 -14.88 4.11
C GLU A 349 -22.49 -16.15 3.47
N GLY A 350 -22.36 -17.22 4.26
CA GLY A 350 -21.94 -18.50 3.73
C GLY A 350 -22.90 -19.01 2.66
N GLY A 351 -22.38 -19.61 1.61
CA GLY A 351 -23.11 -20.48 0.68
C GLY A 351 -22.08 -21.29 -0.12
N PRO A 352 -22.32 -22.58 -0.46
CA PRO A 352 -23.57 -23.35 -0.43
C PRO A 352 -23.71 -24.32 0.79
N PRO A 353 -24.92 -24.85 1.04
CA PRO A 353 -25.13 -25.93 2.01
C PRO A 353 -24.37 -27.19 1.58
N GLY A 354 -23.82 -27.90 2.56
CA GLY A 354 -23.10 -29.13 2.34
C GLY A 354 -23.92 -30.23 1.66
N GLY A 355 -23.20 -31.06 0.91
CA GLY A 355 -23.51 -32.47 0.71
C GLY A 355 -23.87 -32.85 -0.71
N PRO A 356 -23.28 -33.93 -1.27
CA PRO A 356 -23.78 -34.51 -2.51
C PRO A 356 -25.27 -34.87 -2.35
N PRO A 357 -26.13 -34.56 -3.32
CA PRO A 357 -27.53 -35.00 -3.33
C PRO A 357 -27.57 -36.51 -3.61
N GLY A 358 -27.27 -37.33 -2.61
CA GLY A 358 -27.09 -38.77 -2.81
C GLY A 358 -27.15 -39.65 -1.58
N GLY A 359 -27.63 -39.15 -0.44
CA GLY A 359 -27.98 -40.02 0.68
C GLY A 359 -29.19 -40.90 0.31
N PRO A 360 -29.14 -42.23 0.49
CA PRO A 360 -30.20 -43.14 0.05
C PRO A 360 -31.54 -42.81 0.71
N PRO A 361 -32.66 -42.81 -0.04
CA PRO A 361 -33.99 -42.58 0.50
C PRO A 361 -34.43 -43.81 1.31
N GLY A 362 -34.19 -43.83 2.63
CA GLY A 362 -34.60 -44.97 3.45
C GLY A 362 -34.40 -44.90 4.96
N GLY A 363 -33.89 -43.82 5.53
CA GLY A 363 -33.74 -43.69 6.99
C GLY A 363 -35.07 -43.42 7.71
N PRO A 364 -35.40 -44.10 8.82
CA PRO A 364 -36.64 -43.91 9.54
C PRO A 364 -36.76 -42.49 10.10
N ARG A 365 -37.93 -41.89 9.87
CA ARG A 365 -38.38 -40.61 10.41
C ARG A 365 -38.41 -40.68 11.94
N GLY A 366 -37.37 -40.19 12.62
CA GLY A 366 -37.30 -40.22 14.07
C GLY A 366 -36.33 -39.20 14.66
N ALA A 367 -36.77 -37.95 14.82
CA ALA A 367 -36.47 -37.00 15.91
C ALA A 367 -36.79 -35.55 15.44
N PRO A 368 -37.62 -34.78 16.16
CA PRO A 368 -37.71 -33.34 15.96
C PRO A 368 -36.60 -32.66 16.77
N GLY A 369 -35.71 -31.87 16.16
CA GLY A 369 -34.91 -30.90 16.92
C GLY A 369 -33.43 -30.69 16.59
N GLY A 370 -32.87 -31.21 15.49
CA GLY A 370 -31.56 -30.74 15.02
C GLY A 370 -31.71 -29.46 14.20
N PRO A 371 -31.01 -28.34 14.50
CA PRO A 371 -31.06 -27.15 13.65
C PRO A 371 -30.52 -27.51 12.27
N GLN A 372 -31.41 -27.51 11.30
CA GLN A 372 -31.11 -27.66 9.88
C GLN A 372 -30.05 -26.61 9.53
N GLY A 373 -28.86 -27.05 9.11
CA GLY A 373 -27.70 -26.20 8.84
C GLY A 373 -28.02 -25.17 7.76
N GLY A 374 -28.50 -24.01 8.18
CA GLY A 374 -28.58 -22.83 7.33
C GLY A 374 -27.17 -22.41 6.88
N PRO A 375 -27.09 -21.50 5.89
CA PRO A 375 -25.81 -20.92 5.49
C PRO A 375 -25.03 -20.47 6.73
N GLN A 376 -23.93 -21.14 7.04
CA GLN A 376 -23.07 -20.73 8.14
C GLN A 376 -22.46 -19.39 7.74
N GLN A 377 -23.03 -18.30 8.26
CA GLN A 377 -22.39 -17.01 8.21
C GLN A 377 -21.00 -17.16 8.84
N GLN A 378 -19.97 -16.70 8.15
CA GLN A 378 -18.62 -16.63 8.71
C GLN A 378 -18.28 -15.16 8.91
N ALA A 379 -17.58 -14.85 9.99
CA ALA A 379 -17.05 -13.53 10.22
C ALA A 379 -15.55 -13.61 10.42
N PHE A 380 -14.85 -12.59 9.96
CA PHE A 380 -13.43 -12.43 10.24
C PHE A 380 -13.13 -10.96 10.51
N ILE A 381 -12.10 -10.74 11.31
CA ILE A 381 -11.58 -9.42 11.65
C ILE A 381 -10.17 -9.33 11.11
N TYR A 382 -9.90 -8.30 10.33
CA TYR A 382 -8.57 -7.97 9.85
C TYR A 382 -8.12 -6.67 10.51
N CYS A 383 -6.88 -6.64 11.00
CA CYS A 383 -6.33 -5.48 11.68
C CYS A 383 -5.01 -5.07 11.07
N CYS A 384 -4.78 -3.78 10.89
CA CYS A 384 -3.46 -3.33 10.44
C CYS A 384 -3.18 -1.89 10.87
N LYS A 385 -1.92 -1.63 11.21
CA LYS A 385 -1.38 -0.28 11.25
C LYS A 385 -0.72 0.02 9.90
N LEU A 386 -1.22 1.05 9.23
CA LEU A 386 -0.63 1.54 7.98
C LEU A 386 0.63 2.34 8.29
N LYS A 387 1.61 2.31 7.38
CA LYS A 387 2.93 2.94 7.59
C LYS A 387 3.59 2.59 8.93
N ALA A 388 3.46 1.33 9.37
CA ALA A 388 4.14 0.87 10.58
C ALA A 388 5.67 0.95 10.37
N SER A 389 6.35 1.67 11.26
CA SER A 389 7.80 1.87 11.23
C SER A 389 8.46 1.30 12.48
N SER A 390 9.79 1.34 12.55
CA SER A 390 10.54 0.98 13.77
C SER A 390 10.14 1.83 14.98
N TYR A 391 9.78 3.11 14.76
CA TYR A 391 9.35 4.03 15.81
C TYR A 391 7.86 3.90 16.15
N SER A 392 7.07 3.40 15.21
CA SER A 392 5.62 3.27 15.33
C SER A 392 5.13 1.90 14.83
N PRO A 393 5.56 0.79 15.46
CA PRO A 393 5.26 -0.55 14.98
C PRO A 393 3.77 -0.89 15.06
N ASP A 394 3.37 -1.90 14.30
CA ASP A 394 2.06 -2.53 14.32
C ASP A 394 1.96 -3.54 15.46
N LEU A 395 1.12 -3.21 16.44
CA LEU A 395 0.86 -3.99 17.65
C LEU A 395 -0.26 -5.03 17.47
N PHE A 396 -0.98 -5.01 16.35
CA PHE A 396 -2.12 -5.90 16.15
C PHE A 396 -1.78 -7.40 16.20
N PRO A 397 -0.63 -7.89 15.70
CA PRO A 397 -0.28 -9.29 15.84
C PRO A 397 -0.30 -9.80 17.29
N GLU A 398 0.20 -9.00 18.23
CA GLU A 398 0.20 -9.34 19.66
C GLU A 398 -1.20 -9.21 20.28
N VAL A 399 -1.93 -8.17 19.92
CA VAL A 399 -3.32 -7.95 20.37
C VAL A 399 -4.23 -9.11 19.94
N LEU A 400 -4.13 -9.56 18.68
CA LEU A 400 -4.92 -10.66 18.16
C LEU A 400 -4.56 -11.99 18.84
N LEU A 401 -3.28 -12.21 19.14
CA LEU A 401 -2.83 -13.36 19.92
C LEU A 401 -3.42 -13.35 21.34
N ALA A 402 -3.47 -12.18 21.99
CA ALA A 402 -4.09 -12.03 23.31
C ALA A 402 -5.59 -12.36 23.26
N VAL A 403 -6.31 -11.88 22.24
CA VAL A 403 -7.74 -12.17 22.05
C VAL A 403 -7.98 -13.68 21.84
N GLU A 404 -7.17 -14.36 21.05
CA GLU A 404 -7.27 -15.82 20.88
C GLU A 404 -7.06 -16.57 22.21
N ARG A 405 -6.07 -16.15 23.01
CA ARG A 405 -5.77 -16.73 24.33
C ARG A 405 -6.93 -16.52 25.31
N LEU A 406 -7.54 -15.35 25.33
CA LEU A 406 -8.72 -15.07 26.16
C LEU A 406 -9.89 -15.99 25.82
N SER A 407 -10.08 -16.32 24.53
CA SER A 407 -11.10 -17.29 24.10
C SER A 407 -10.80 -18.73 24.54
N SER A 408 -9.53 -19.07 24.79
CA SER A 408 -9.09 -20.42 25.18
C SER A 408 -9.12 -20.62 26.70
N SER A 409 -8.88 -19.57 27.48
CA SER A 409 -8.82 -19.63 28.95
C SER A 409 -10.18 -19.84 29.62
N SER A 410 -11.28 -19.50 28.95
CA SER A 410 -12.65 -19.65 29.50
C SER A 410 -13.13 -21.10 29.60
N SER A 411 -12.37 -22.08 29.08
CA SER A 411 -12.76 -23.50 29.05
C SER A 411 -12.17 -24.34 30.19
N SER A 412 -11.43 -23.74 31.15
CA SER A 412 -10.57 -24.49 32.09
C SER A 412 -11.11 -24.63 33.52
N SER A 413 -12.31 -24.16 33.84
CA SER A 413 -12.88 -24.26 35.20
C SER A 413 -13.80 -25.48 35.31
N SER A 414 -13.24 -26.68 35.25
CA SER A 414 -13.91 -27.93 35.65
C SER A 414 -12.89 -28.97 36.11
N SER A 415 -12.36 -28.78 37.32
CA SER A 415 -11.62 -29.82 38.04
C SER A 415 -12.61 -30.91 38.48
N SER A 416 -12.68 -32.01 37.74
CA SER A 416 -13.14 -33.30 38.26
C SER A 416 -12.54 -34.43 37.43
N SER A 417 -11.75 -35.24 38.12
CA SER A 417 -11.01 -36.41 37.68
C SER A 417 -11.78 -37.36 36.78
N SER A 418 -11.15 -37.84 35.70
CA SER A 418 -10.96 -39.27 35.35
C SER A 418 -10.77 -39.47 33.84
N SER A 419 -9.71 -40.20 33.52
CA SER A 419 -9.42 -41.02 32.33
C SER A 419 -10.49 -41.12 31.24
N SER A 420 -10.14 -40.75 30.00
CA SER A 420 -10.34 -41.55 28.77
C SER A 420 -9.98 -40.75 27.53
N SER A 421 -9.18 -41.35 26.66
CA SER A 421 -8.77 -40.87 25.34
C SER A 421 -9.97 -40.59 24.44
N SER A 422 -10.26 -39.31 24.19
CA SER A 422 -11.11 -38.85 23.09
C SER A 422 -10.79 -37.38 22.84
N SER A 423 -10.18 -37.09 21.69
CA SER A 423 -9.85 -35.75 21.21
C SER A 423 -11.12 -34.94 20.95
N SER A 424 -11.77 -34.47 22.01
CA SER A 424 -12.88 -33.54 21.94
C SER A 424 -12.33 -32.17 21.58
N SER A 425 -12.29 -31.87 20.28
CA SER A 425 -11.94 -30.55 19.75
C SER A 425 -12.92 -29.53 20.32
N SER A 426 -12.54 -28.81 21.38
CA SER A 426 -13.31 -27.67 21.86
C SER A 426 -13.25 -26.62 20.76
N SER A 427 -14.34 -26.43 20.03
CA SER A 427 -14.40 -25.44 18.95
C SER A 427 -14.10 -24.06 19.51
N LYS A 428 -12.88 -23.58 19.28
CA LYS A 428 -12.47 -22.22 19.66
C LYS A 428 -13.44 -21.24 19.00
N VAL A 429 -13.96 -20.29 19.78
CA VAL A 429 -14.88 -19.26 19.28
C VAL A 429 -14.16 -18.29 18.34
N VAL A 430 -12.85 -18.11 18.59
CA VAL A 430 -11.95 -17.23 17.87
C VAL A 430 -10.70 -18.01 17.49
N GLN A 431 -10.27 -17.92 16.23
CA GLN A 431 -9.07 -18.58 15.74
C GLN A 431 -8.27 -17.63 14.85
N ARG A 432 -6.98 -17.48 15.10
CA ARG A 432 -6.09 -16.71 14.23
C ARG A 432 -5.83 -17.45 12.92
N ASP A 433 -5.72 -16.73 11.82
CA ASP A 433 -5.36 -17.34 10.54
C ASP A 433 -3.88 -17.77 10.55
N PRO A 434 -3.55 -18.99 10.12
CA PRO A 434 -2.17 -19.47 10.12
C PRO A 434 -1.31 -18.80 9.04
N GLN A 435 -1.90 -18.21 8.00
CA GLN A 435 -1.17 -17.56 6.91
C GLN A 435 -1.04 -16.05 7.12
N ASP A 436 -1.94 -15.46 7.91
CA ASP A 436 -1.97 -14.02 8.15
C ASP A 436 -2.16 -13.70 9.63
N LEU A 437 -1.07 -13.22 10.21
CA LEU A 437 -0.98 -12.79 11.60
C LEU A 437 -1.96 -11.67 11.96
N ASN A 438 -2.44 -10.92 10.97
CA ASN A 438 -3.37 -9.80 11.11
C ASN A 438 -4.84 -10.20 10.91
N LEU A 439 -5.12 -11.49 10.67
CA LEU A 439 -6.46 -12.00 10.40
C LEU A 439 -6.96 -12.92 11.53
N LEU A 440 -8.19 -12.68 11.97
CA LEU A 440 -8.86 -13.40 13.03
C LEU A 440 -10.20 -13.94 12.53
N ARG A 441 -10.40 -15.26 12.58
CA ARG A 441 -11.64 -15.94 12.19
C ARG A 441 -12.54 -16.12 13.41
N LEU A 442 -13.84 -15.90 13.22
CA LEU A 442 -14.86 -16.01 14.26
C LEU A 442 -15.85 -17.12 13.92
N ALA A 443 -16.03 -18.06 14.84
CA ALA A 443 -17.02 -19.12 14.73
C ALA A 443 -18.46 -18.61 14.91
N VAL A 444 -18.64 -17.51 15.66
CA VAL A 444 -19.95 -16.91 15.95
C VAL A 444 -19.98 -15.46 15.41
N PRO A 445 -20.54 -15.24 14.21
CA PRO A 445 -20.55 -13.91 13.58
C PRO A 445 -21.18 -12.80 14.40
N ARG A 446 -22.19 -13.15 15.22
CA ARG A 446 -22.90 -12.18 16.08
C ARG A 446 -22.00 -11.52 17.12
N GLN A 447 -20.89 -12.18 17.50
CA GLN A 447 -19.92 -11.64 18.45
C GLN A 447 -18.90 -10.71 17.77
N GLY A 448 -18.88 -10.62 16.44
CA GLY A 448 -17.92 -9.80 15.69
C GLY A 448 -17.78 -8.36 16.19
N PRO A 449 -18.89 -7.60 16.39
CA PRO A 449 -18.80 -6.24 16.91
C PRO A 449 -18.21 -6.16 18.33
N ASP A 450 -18.46 -7.16 19.18
CA ASP A 450 -17.95 -7.17 20.55
C ASP A 450 -16.44 -7.51 20.56
N VAL A 451 -16.02 -8.48 19.75
CA VAL A 451 -14.60 -8.82 19.55
C VAL A 451 -13.86 -7.64 18.92
N GLN A 452 -14.46 -6.94 17.96
CA GLN A 452 -13.89 -5.72 17.37
C GLN A 452 -13.63 -4.63 18.42
N ARG A 453 -14.58 -4.39 19.35
CA ARG A 453 -14.39 -3.44 20.46
C ARG A 453 -13.32 -3.91 21.44
N LEU A 454 -13.25 -5.21 21.73
CA LEU A 454 -12.22 -5.78 22.59
C LEU A 454 -10.82 -5.58 21.99
N ILE A 455 -10.64 -5.85 20.70
CA ILE A 455 -9.39 -5.61 19.96
C ILE A 455 -9.00 -4.13 20.06
N ALA A 456 -9.95 -3.24 19.82
CA ALA A 456 -9.69 -1.80 19.90
C ALA A 456 -9.24 -1.37 21.32
N ALA A 457 -9.88 -1.87 22.37
CA ALA A 457 -9.51 -1.57 23.75
C ALA A 457 -8.09 -2.09 24.08
N LEU A 458 -7.79 -3.34 23.71
CA LEU A 458 -6.47 -3.95 23.96
C LEU A 458 -5.37 -3.26 23.16
N TYR A 459 -5.64 -2.84 21.92
CA TYR A 459 -4.69 -2.07 21.12
C TYR A 459 -4.33 -0.74 21.78
N LEU A 460 -5.33 -0.02 22.30
CA LEU A 460 -5.08 1.27 22.97
C LEU A 460 -4.31 1.10 24.28
N GLU A 461 -4.55 0.01 25.00
CA GLU A 461 -3.74 -0.33 26.18
C GLU A 461 -2.29 -0.65 25.80
N ALA A 462 -2.09 -1.44 24.74
CA ALA A 462 -0.76 -1.77 24.23
C ALA A 462 -0.01 -0.51 23.73
N ALA A 463 -0.71 0.37 23.00
CA ALA A 463 -0.14 1.63 22.51
C ALA A 463 0.25 2.57 23.65
N ARG A 464 -0.55 2.65 24.73
CA ARG A 464 -0.18 3.43 25.93
C ARG A 464 1.04 2.86 26.63
N LYS A 465 1.09 1.54 26.85
CA LYS A 465 2.26 0.88 27.44
C LYS A 465 3.53 1.11 26.63
N GLN A 466 3.41 1.15 25.30
CA GLN A 466 4.54 1.44 24.44
C GLN A 466 5.01 2.90 24.59
N GLN A 467 4.08 3.85 24.70
CA GLN A 467 4.42 5.27 24.95
C GLN A 467 5.08 5.46 26.33
N ASP A 468 4.57 4.77 27.35
CA ASP A 468 5.14 4.82 28.70
C ASP A 468 6.57 4.22 28.71
N ALA A 469 6.77 3.09 28.03
CA ALA A 469 8.09 2.45 27.93
C ALA A 469 9.11 3.28 27.14
N ALA A 470 8.68 3.95 26.06
CA ALA A 470 9.55 4.85 25.29
C ALA A 470 9.95 6.08 26.10
N GLY A 471 9.01 6.66 26.85
CA GLY A 471 9.30 7.82 27.72
C GLY A 471 10.28 7.49 28.85
N ASP A 472 10.26 6.26 29.37
CA ASP A 472 11.22 5.81 30.38
C ASP A 472 12.63 5.57 29.79
N GLU A 473 12.73 5.13 28.53
CA GLU A 473 14.02 4.98 27.83
C GLU A 473 14.67 6.34 27.53
N ASP A 474 13.89 7.33 27.08
CA ASP A 474 14.37 8.70 26.85
C ASP A 474 14.89 9.34 28.17
N LEU A 475 14.22 9.06 29.29
CA LEU A 475 14.62 9.54 30.61
C LEU A 475 15.89 8.82 31.13
N LEU A 476 16.11 7.57 30.73
CA LEU A 476 17.32 6.81 31.03
C LEU A 476 18.51 7.26 30.17
N GLU A 477 18.30 7.59 28.89
CA GLU A 477 19.35 8.18 28.04
C GLU A 477 19.72 9.60 28.50
N GLU A 478 18.77 10.40 28.96
CA GLU A 478 19.04 11.74 29.54
C GLU A 478 19.73 11.68 30.91
N LEU A 479 19.61 10.57 31.65
CA LEU A 479 20.35 10.31 32.90
C LEU A 479 21.73 9.65 32.67
N LEU A 480 22.09 9.34 31.42
CA LEU A 480 23.39 8.76 31.04
C LEU A 480 24.46 9.72 30.48
N PRO A 481 24.44 11.07 30.64
CA PRO A 481 25.69 11.82 30.56
C PRO A 481 26.41 11.74 31.90
N SER A 482 27.72 11.45 31.88
CA SER A 482 28.67 11.50 33.03
C SER A 482 29.12 10.17 33.67
N ALA A 483 29.29 9.10 32.88
CA ALA A 483 30.22 8.02 33.27
C ALA A 483 31.40 7.91 32.29
N ALA A 484 31.16 8.02 30.98
CA ALA A 484 32.21 7.99 29.98
C ALA A 484 33.09 9.27 29.98
N ALA A 485 32.49 10.45 30.22
CA ALA A 485 33.25 11.71 30.33
C ALA A 485 34.11 11.77 31.60
N ALA A 486 33.67 11.15 32.70
CA ALA A 486 34.45 11.06 33.93
C ALA A 486 35.60 10.03 33.84
N ALA A 487 35.45 8.99 33.00
CA ALA A 487 36.53 8.04 32.72
C ALA A 487 37.59 8.59 31.76
N ALA A 488 37.21 9.46 30.81
CA ALA A 488 38.16 10.13 29.92
C ALA A 488 38.96 11.23 30.64
N ALA A 489 38.34 12.01 31.53
CA ALA A 489 39.04 13.03 32.31
C ALA A 489 40.01 12.46 33.37
N ALA A 490 39.84 11.19 33.76
CA ALA A 490 40.75 10.51 34.69
C ALA A 490 41.92 9.80 33.98
N ALA A 491 41.93 9.75 32.65
CA ALA A 491 42.96 9.09 31.85
C ALA A 491 43.98 10.07 31.23
N GLU A 492 43.71 11.39 31.26
CA GLU A 492 44.62 12.41 30.71
C GLU A 492 45.54 13.06 31.77
N GLU A 493 45.46 12.68 33.05
CA GLU A 493 46.37 13.19 34.11
C GLU A 493 47.61 12.31 34.39
N GLU A 494 47.84 11.21 33.66
CA GLU A 494 49.01 10.33 33.89
C GLU A 494 50.06 10.28 32.74
N GLU A 495 49.93 11.09 31.68
CA GLU A 495 50.93 11.13 30.58
C GLU A 495 51.59 12.51 30.35
N GLU A 496 51.68 13.35 31.39
CA GLU A 496 52.59 14.53 31.41
C GLU A 496 53.78 14.29 32.35
N GLU A 497 54.67 13.34 32.04
CA GLU A 497 55.97 13.29 32.71
C GLU A 497 57.05 12.52 31.93
N ASP A 498 57.17 12.72 30.61
CA ASP A 498 58.41 12.38 29.88
C ASP A 498 58.30 12.90 28.43
N GLU A 499 58.73 14.15 28.18
CA GLU A 499 59.44 14.58 26.95
C GLU A 499 59.66 16.11 26.94
N GLU A 500 60.30 16.63 27.98
CA GLU A 500 61.16 17.81 27.80
C GLU A 500 62.49 17.34 27.20
N GLN A 501 62.69 17.51 25.89
CA GLN A 501 63.96 17.98 25.28
C GLN A 501 63.98 17.81 23.75
N GLN A 502 63.70 18.90 23.04
CA GLN A 502 64.44 19.47 21.88
C GLN A 502 63.48 20.40 21.11
N GLN A 503 63.58 21.72 21.30
CA GLN A 503 64.25 22.66 20.36
C GLN A 503 63.75 22.50 18.91
N HIS A 504 63.34 23.52 18.17
CA HIS A 504 63.33 24.98 18.31
C HIS A 504 62.54 25.52 17.09
N GLU A 505 61.87 26.66 17.26
CA GLU A 505 61.68 27.77 16.29
C GLU A 505 61.29 27.48 14.83
N GLN A 506 60.07 27.89 14.44
CA GLN A 506 59.85 29.04 13.53
C GLN A 506 58.36 29.37 13.33
N ASP A 507 58.03 30.63 13.62
CA ASP A 507 57.06 31.56 13.00
C ASP A 507 55.59 31.11 12.83
N SER A 508 54.62 31.56 13.63
CA SER A 508 54.01 32.91 13.81
C SER A 508 53.08 33.38 12.68
N ASP A 509 51.80 33.50 13.04
CA ASP A 509 50.79 34.51 12.67
C ASP A 509 50.32 34.66 11.21
N GLU A 510 49.10 34.18 10.94
CA GLU A 510 48.04 34.73 10.05
C GLU A 510 46.92 33.66 9.99
N GLU A 511 45.62 33.91 10.12
CA GLU A 511 44.83 35.13 10.09
C GLU A 511 43.41 34.74 10.57
N ALA A 512 42.94 35.38 11.64
CA ALA A 512 41.55 35.34 12.06
C ALA A 512 40.79 36.44 11.30
N ALA A 513 40.21 36.12 10.14
CA ALA A 513 39.44 37.09 9.34
C ALA A 513 38.44 36.44 8.35
N ALA A 514 37.67 35.43 8.78
CA ALA A 514 36.69 34.76 7.89
C ALA A 514 35.28 34.64 8.49
N ALA A 515 34.92 35.47 9.46
CA ALA A 515 33.62 35.37 10.16
C ALA A 515 32.79 36.67 10.13
N ALA A 516 33.12 37.64 9.26
CA ALA A 516 32.46 38.95 9.25
C ALA A 516 31.93 39.39 7.87
N THR A 517 31.98 38.52 6.86
CA THR A 517 31.49 38.82 5.49
C THR A 517 30.22 38.07 5.09
N GLU A 518 29.72 37.14 5.91
CA GLU A 518 28.49 36.39 5.60
C GLU A 518 27.21 37.07 6.13
N GLU A 519 27.30 38.04 7.05
CA GLU A 519 26.10 38.73 7.57
C GLU A 519 25.61 39.91 6.71
N GLU A 520 26.43 40.47 5.81
CA GLU A 520 25.99 41.58 4.91
C GLU A 520 25.34 41.08 3.61
N GLU A 521 25.60 39.84 3.16
CA GLU A 521 24.96 39.29 1.93
C GLU A 521 23.54 38.74 2.17
N GLU A 522 23.17 38.43 3.41
CA GLU A 522 21.80 37.97 3.74
C GLU A 522 20.79 39.12 3.84
N GLU A 523 21.21 40.33 4.23
CA GLU A 523 20.32 41.50 4.30
C GLU A 523 19.96 42.07 2.91
N GLU A 524 20.88 41.99 1.92
CA GLU A 524 20.58 42.43 0.54
C GLU A 524 19.64 41.46 -0.20
N GLN A 525 19.68 40.16 0.11
CA GLN A 525 18.76 39.17 -0.49
C GLN A 525 17.34 39.25 0.10
N GLN A 526 17.18 39.65 1.36
CA GLN A 526 15.85 39.88 1.94
C GLN A 526 15.17 41.13 1.38
N GLN A 527 15.91 42.21 1.11
CA GLN A 527 15.32 43.41 0.52
C GLN A 527 14.89 43.22 -0.95
N GLN A 528 15.63 42.44 -1.75
CA GLN A 528 15.19 42.10 -3.10
C GLN A 528 13.94 41.21 -3.12
N HIS A 529 13.80 40.31 -2.15
CA HIS A 529 12.62 39.44 -2.10
C HIS A 529 11.35 40.23 -1.71
N GLU A 530 11.46 41.24 -0.84
CA GLU A 530 10.32 42.10 -0.49
C GLU A 530 9.87 43.00 -1.67
N GLU A 531 10.80 43.59 -2.43
CA GLU A 531 10.46 44.39 -3.62
C GLU A 531 9.78 43.57 -4.73
N ASP A 532 10.20 42.31 -4.93
CA ASP A 532 9.58 41.43 -5.94
C ASP A 532 8.14 41.03 -5.55
N THR A 533 7.88 40.81 -4.25
CA THR A 533 6.50 40.52 -3.78
C THR A 533 5.55 41.70 -3.93
N ASP A 534 6.04 42.93 -3.72
CA ASP A 534 5.21 44.13 -3.88
C ASP A 534 4.88 44.43 -5.35
N GLN A 535 5.80 44.11 -6.29
CA GLN A 535 5.53 44.21 -7.73
C GLN A 535 4.54 43.17 -8.23
N GLU A 536 4.61 41.93 -7.71
CA GLU A 536 3.67 40.86 -8.09
C GLU A 536 2.24 41.17 -7.60
N ALA A 537 2.10 41.69 -6.38
CA ALA A 537 0.80 42.12 -5.84
C ALA A 537 0.17 43.26 -6.66
N ALA A 538 0.97 44.26 -7.08
CA ALA A 538 0.51 45.36 -7.92
C ALA A 538 0.09 44.89 -9.32
N ALA A 539 0.77 43.90 -9.89
CA ALA A 539 0.40 43.31 -11.17
C ALA A 539 -0.91 42.50 -11.10
N GLU A 540 -1.14 41.81 -9.98
CA GLU A 540 -2.37 41.04 -9.77
C GLU A 540 -3.59 41.95 -9.57
N GLU A 541 -3.43 43.07 -8.86
CA GLU A 541 -4.50 44.09 -8.69
C GLU A 541 -4.87 44.75 -10.03
N ALA A 542 -3.88 45.11 -10.86
CA ALA A 542 -4.11 45.66 -12.19
C ALA A 542 -4.81 44.67 -13.15
N ALA A 543 -4.49 43.38 -13.04
CA ALA A 543 -5.16 42.33 -13.82
C ALA A 543 -6.63 42.12 -13.40
N ALA A 544 -6.91 42.23 -12.10
CA ALA A 544 -8.26 42.14 -11.57
C ALA A 544 -9.14 43.33 -12.01
N GLU A 545 -8.59 44.55 -12.04
CA GLU A 545 -9.30 45.74 -12.50
C GLU A 545 -9.63 45.67 -14.00
N ALA A 546 -8.69 45.22 -14.83
CA ALA A 546 -8.92 45.00 -16.26
C ALA A 546 -10.00 43.93 -16.55
N ALA A 547 -10.06 42.87 -15.74
CA ALA A 547 -11.07 41.83 -15.86
C ALA A 547 -12.48 42.34 -15.49
N ALA A 548 -12.58 43.23 -14.49
CA ALA A 548 -13.84 43.85 -14.08
C ALA A 548 -14.38 44.81 -15.16
N GLU A 549 -13.51 45.58 -15.81
CA GLU A 549 -13.91 46.49 -16.90
C GLU A 549 -14.39 45.71 -18.15
N ALA A 550 -13.73 44.58 -18.48
CA ALA A 550 -14.17 43.71 -19.57
C ALA A 550 -15.54 43.05 -19.32
N ALA A 551 -15.84 42.71 -18.06
CA ALA A 551 -17.14 42.15 -17.69
C ALA A 551 -18.27 43.19 -17.79
N ALA A 552 -18.00 44.46 -17.45
CA ALA A 552 -18.98 45.54 -17.55
C ALA A 552 -19.33 45.88 -19.01
N ALA A 553 -18.40 45.72 -19.95
CA ALA A 553 -18.63 45.95 -21.38
C ALA A 553 -19.48 44.84 -22.05
N ALA A 554 -19.51 43.63 -21.49
CA ALA A 554 -20.25 42.50 -22.05
C ALA A 554 -21.76 42.53 -21.75
N ASP A 555 -22.19 43.30 -20.74
CA ASP A 555 -23.59 43.37 -20.30
C ASP A 555 -24.41 44.47 -21.02
N SER A 556 -23.78 45.29 -21.88
CA SER A 556 -24.47 46.37 -22.61
C SER A 556 -24.98 45.98 -24.00
N ASP A 557 -24.68 44.78 -24.51
CA ASP A 557 -24.95 44.40 -25.91
C ASP A 557 -26.09 43.37 -26.10
N THR A 558 -26.81 42.97 -25.04
CA THR A 558 -27.81 41.88 -25.14
C THR A 558 -29.28 42.31 -25.22
N ASP A 559 -29.61 43.60 -25.33
CA ASP A 559 -31.01 44.07 -25.23
C ASP A 559 -31.70 44.47 -26.57
N SER A 560 -31.13 44.16 -27.74
CA SER A 560 -31.71 44.61 -29.04
C SER A 560 -32.34 43.55 -29.96
N ASP A 561 -32.31 42.24 -29.66
CA ASP A 561 -32.72 41.22 -30.64
C ASP A 561 -34.00 40.39 -30.31
N ALA A 562 -34.78 40.79 -29.30
CA ALA A 562 -35.99 40.06 -28.90
C ALA A 562 -37.31 40.56 -29.54
N ALA A 563 -37.28 41.27 -30.68
CA ALA A 563 -38.49 41.86 -31.30
C ALA A 563 -38.77 41.42 -32.75
N ALA A 564 -38.25 40.27 -33.19
CA ALA A 564 -38.55 39.74 -34.53
C ALA A 564 -38.75 38.22 -34.53
N ASN A 565 -39.84 37.75 -33.92
CA ASN A 565 -40.62 36.57 -34.35
C ASN A 565 -41.75 36.28 -33.35
N ALA A 566 -42.93 36.84 -33.62
CA ALA A 566 -44.23 36.40 -33.12
C ALA A 566 -45.28 36.62 -34.21
#